data_AF-A0A1G5QN56-F1
#
_entry.id   AF-A0A1G5QN56-F1
#
_cell.length_a   1.000
_cell.length_b   1.000
_cell.length_c   1.000
_cell.angle_alpha   90.00
_cell.angle_beta   90.00
_cell.angle_gamma   90.00
#
_symmetry.space_group_name_H-M   'P 1'
#
loop_
_entity.id
_entity.type
_entity.pdbx_description
1 polymer ?
#
loop_
_entity_poly.entity_id
_entity_poly.type
_entity_poly.pdbx_seq_one_letter_code
_entity_poly.pdbx_strand_id
1 'polypeptide(L)'
;MRPLFWLATVLLLASPVPALAADDLSEDFDFKPAPSDEPGGAAYTWHEALDACEEKDMTLPSSADMAKMFCHADLELKEIVPEFPQVDGGCVESGATETFSNLREKGRYWSSSRHNEGVFRYVDFFDGQIGYYGSDEKLHVRCILPGDREREGQTPFPYDINDVDEEAFRYIIDTISTLYTTAFADHGKQLIMDQQWEDQKKGAVSWLMEEYDREKKQINQIREIDLNGGLARHPMLNRDAYAMVICHEIGHHLGGAPHALGASSEGQSDYFAAAKCMKRYLKVTRYRQHQTEPLPDELEAVCTANYHASDERTACRRNILAGLTLSRWFAYTREMDQTELTRRDTRQRPTTLVHGYPSPQCRLDTFIAGALCPVDEEAPFSDDSVRTGACTREAGYEQEARPQCWFRMEDAL
;
A
#
# COMPACT_ATOMS: atom_id res chain seq x y z
N MET A 1 -40.06 23.23 -4.97
CA MET A 1 -38.78 23.25 -4.24
C MET A 1 -38.87 22.16 -3.18
N ARG A 2 -38.30 20.99 -3.46
CA ARG A 2 -38.12 19.90 -2.48
C ARG A 2 -36.63 19.92 -2.08
N PRO A 3 -36.26 19.64 -0.82
CA PRO A 3 -34.87 19.70 -0.41
C PRO A 3 -34.10 18.56 -1.06
N LEU A 4 -32.92 18.87 -1.62
CA LEU A 4 -31.92 17.87 -1.99
C LEU A 4 -31.43 17.19 -0.70
N PHE A 5 -31.58 15.88 -0.62
CA PHE A 5 -30.91 15.07 0.39
C PHE A 5 -29.53 14.70 -0.16
N TRP A 6 -28.48 15.29 0.42
CA TRP A 6 -27.09 14.92 0.15
C TRP A 6 -26.71 13.79 1.11
N LEU A 7 -26.31 12.62 0.58
CA LEU A 7 -25.76 11.53 1.37
C LEU A 7 -24.28 11.36 1.01
N ALA A 8 -23.45 11.66 2.01
CA ALA A 8 -22.01 11.50 1.99
C ALA A 8 -21.65 10.25 2.80
N THR A 9 -21.07 9.23 2.17
CA THR A 9 -20.33 8.20 2.92
C THR A 9 -18.90 8.68 3.01
N VAL A 10 -18.62 9.57 3.97
CA VAL A 10 -17.26 10.08 4.12
C VAL A 10 -16.42 9.02 4.82
N LEU A 11 -15.29 8.69 4.22
CA LEU A 11 -14.13 8.12 4.92
C LEU A 11 -13.58 9.19 5.89
N LEU A 12 -14.38 9.56 6.90
CA LEU A 12 -14.00 10.51 7.95
C LEU A 12 -13.04 9.79 8.88
N LEU A 13 -11.74 9.98 8.60
CA LEU A 13 -10.71 9.87 9.62
C LEU A 13 -11.12 10.72 10.84
N ALA A 14 -10.79 10.20 12.01
CA ALA A 14 -11.23 10.60 13.35
C ALA A 14 -11.50 12.10 13.57
N SER A 15 -12.45 12.38 14.47
CA SER A 15 -12.59 13.67 15.15
C SER A 15 -11.24 14.19 15.66
N PRO A 16 -11.04 15.52 15.80
CA PRO A 16 -9.77 16.07 16.22
C PRO A 16 -9.53 15.68 17.70
N VAL A 17 -8.84 14.57 17.91
CA VAL A 17 -7.93 14.47 19.04
C VAL A 17 -6.93 15.60 18.78
N PRO A 18 -6.66 16.50 19.74
CA PRO A 18 -5.59 17.46 19.55
C PRO A 18 -4.37 16.63 19.14
N ALA A 19 -3.81 16.94 17.98
CA ALA A 19 -2.49 16.46 17.63
C ALA A 19 -1.59 16.87 18.79
N LEU A 20 -1.33 15.94 19.70
CA LEU A 20 0.01 15.82 20.24
C LEU A 20 0.82 15.67 18.97
N ALA A 21 1.55 16.72 18.61
CA ALA A 21 2.55 16.64 17.58
C ALA A 21 3.26 15.31 17.79
N ALA A 22 3.20 14.43 16.80
CA ALA A 22 4.31 13.53 16.63
C ALA A 22 5.47 14.50 16.41
N ASP A 23 6.19 14.84 17.48
CA ASP A 23 7.49 15.46 17.35
C ASP A 23 8.24 14.53 16.39
N ASP A 24 8.69 15.06 15.26
CA ASP A 24 9.35 14.29 14.19
C ASP A 24 10.42 13.38 14.82
N LEU A 25 10.13 12.07 14.89
CA LEU A 25 10.99 11.07 15.54
C LEU A 25 12.27 10.80 14.73
N SER A 26 12.28 11.28 13.48
CA SER A 26 13.40 11.27 12.57
C SER A 26 13.31 12.49 11.66
N GLU A 27 14.44 13.08 11.30
CA GLU A 27 14.51 14.21 10.38
C GLU A 27 15.47 13.82 9.25
N ASP A 28 15.03 14.05 8.01
CA ASP A 28 15.78 13.74 6.80
C ASP A 28 16.46 15.02 6.30
N PHE A 29 17.76 14.92 6.02
CA PHE A 29 18.58 16.05 5.57
C PHE A 29 19.21 15.75 4.21
N ASP A 30 19.14 16.75 3.33
CA ASP A 30 19.74 16.75 2.00
C ASP A 30 21.05 17.56 2.00
N PHE A 31 22.19 16.89 1.78
CA PHE A 31 23.48 17.58 1.64
C PHE A 31 23.96 17.57 0.20
N LYS A 32 24.41 18.74 -0.27
CA LYS A 32 25.09 18.84 -1.56
C LYS A 32 26.49 18.22 -1.43
N PRO A 33 26.91 17.33 -2.33
CA PRO A 33 28.25 16.78 -2.28
C PRO A 33 29.27 17.92 -2.44
N ALA A 34 30.33 17.88 -1.63
CA ALA A 34 31.50 18.71 -1.89
C ALA A 34 32.07 18.40 -3.30
N PRO A 35 32.65 19.39 -4.00
CA PRO A 35 33.22 19.19 -5.33
C PRO A 35 34.20 18.00 -5.35
N SER A 36 34.14 17.19 -6.40
CA SER A 36 34.93 15.95 -6.57
C SER A 36 36.45 16.13 -6.52
N ASP A 37 36.90 17.36 -6.57
CA ASP A 37 38.29 17.75 -6.82
C ASP A 37 39.04 18.07 -5.51
N GLU A 38 38.34 18.09 -4.37
CA GLU A 38 38.95 18.32 -3.06
C GLU A 38 39.27 17.00 -2.33
N PRO A 39 40.55 16.74 -1.98
CA PRO A 39 40.93 15.61 -1.16
C PRO A 39 40.24 15.71 0.22
N GLY A 40 39.24 14.86 0.46
CA GLY A 40 38.46 14.86 1.71
C GLY A 40 37.04 15.41 1.60
N GLY A 41 36.55 15.78 0.42
CA GLY A 41 35.20 16.34 0.23
C GLY A 41 34.06 15.50 0.81
N ALA A 42 34.14 14.16 0.70
CA ALA A 42 33.16 13.26 1.33
C ALA A 42 33.18 13.36 2.87
N ALA A 43 34.36 13.51 3.48
CA ALA A 43 34.46 13.69 4.92
C ALA A 43 33.85 15.02 5.37
N TYR A 44 33.92 16.07 4.55
CA TYR A 44 33.33 17.37 4.85
C TYR A 44 31.79 17.31 4.91
N THR A 45 31.16 16.75 3.89
CA THR A 45 29.69 16.56 3.84
C THR A 45 29.19 15.65 4.97
N TRP A 46 30.01 14.68 5.40
CA TRP A 46 29.70 13.84 6.56
C TRP A 46 29.79 14.57 7.91
N HIS A 47 30.77 15.45 8.09
CA HIS A 47 30.82 16.27 9.30
C HIS A 47 29.64 17.25 9.34
N GLU A 48 29.25 17.84 8.20
CA GLU A 48 28.05 18.68 8.12
C GLU A 48 26.77 17.89 8.48
N ALA A 49 26.67 16.63 8.07
CA ALA A 49 25.55 15.76 8.43
C ALA A 49 25.53 15.38 9.91
N LEU A 50 26.69 15.09 10.48
CA LEU A 50 26.86 14.84 11.91
C LEU A 50 26.50 16.09 12.73
N ASP A 51 27.05 17.24 12.35
CA ASP A 51 26.78 18.52 12.99
C ASP A 51 25.29 18.87 12.91
N ALA A 52 24.62 18.60 11.78
CA ALA A 52 23.18 18.80 11.63
C ALA A 52 22.34 17.90 12.54
N CYS A 53 22.71 16.62 12.70
CA CYS A 53 22.06 15.74 13.66
C CYS A 53 22.32 16.21 15.10
N GLU A 54 23.57 16.56 15.44
CA GLU A 54 23.97 17.01 16.78
C GLU A 54 23.29 18.34 17.18
N GLU A 55 23.14 19.29 16.24
CA GLU A 55 22.40 20.54 16.47
C GLU A 55 20.93 20.31 16.86
N LYS A 56 20.36 19.16 16.46
CA LYS A 56 19.00 18.74 16.80
C LYS A 56 18.93 17.78 17.99
N ASP A 57 20.04 17.54 18.69
CA ASP A 57 20.11 16.53 19.76
C ASP A 57 19.76 15.11 19.26
N MET A 58 20.05 14.83 17.98
CA MET A 58 19.79 13.56 17.30
C MET A 58 21.11 12.83 16.99
N THR A 59 21.01 11.54 16.63
CA THR A 59 22.16 10.68 16.31
C THR A 59 21.92 9.94 15.00
N LEU A 60 22.98 9.50 14.34
CA LEU A 60 22.84 8.66 13.15
C LEU A 60 22.52 7.21 13.51
N PRO A 61 21.72 6.50 12.69
CA PRO A 61 21.45 5.07 12.87
C PRO A 61 22.75 4.27 12.78
N SER A 62 22.86 3.20 13.57
CA SER A 62 24.06 2.38 13.56
C SER A 62 24.20 1.61 12.24
N SER A 63 25.42 1.17 11.90
CA SER A 63 25.65 0.27 10.76
C SER A 63 24.82 -1.01 10.82
N ALA A 64 24.46 -1.49 12.01
CA ALA A 64 23.60 -2.67 12.19
C ALA A 64 22.12 -2.36 11.90
N ASP A 65 21.64 -1.18 12.27
CA ASP A 65 20.26 -0.74 12.01
C ASP A 65 20.07 -0.48 10.51
N MET A 66 21.05 0.14 9.88
CA MET A 66 21.09 0.36 8.44
C MET A 66 21.26 -0.94 7.65
N ALA A 67 22.08 -1.90 8.09
CA ALA A 67 22.22 -3.19 7.40
C ALA A 67 20.90 -3.97 7.34
N LYS A 68 20.04 -3.86 8.36
CA LYS A 68 18.67 -4.40 8.31
C LYS A 68 17.82 -3.68 7.25
N MET A 69 17.99 -2.37 7.08
CA MET A 69 17.32 -1.61 6.02
C MET A 69 17.77 -2.07 4.62
N PHE A 70 19.05 -2.41 4.44
CA PHE A 70 19.61 -2.76 3.14
C PHE A 70 19.48 -4.24 2.75
N CYS A 71 19.45 -5.19 3.69
CA CYS A 71 19.35 -6.62 3.34
C CYS A 71 17.99 -7.03 2.71
N HIS A 72 17.00 -6.15 2.68
CA HIS A 72 15.74 -6.36 1.94
C HIS A 72 15.79 -5.88 0.48
N ALA A 73 16.82 -5.13 0.08
CA ALA A 73 17.08 -4.76 -1.30
C ALA A 73 18.10 -5.73 -1.90
N ASP A 74 17.75 -6.46 -2.97
CA ASP A 74 18.68 -7.31 -3.73
C ASP A 74 19.82 -6.44 -4.35
N LEU A 75 20.86 -6.17 -3.55
CA LEU A 75 22.00 -5.34 -3.91
C LEU A 75 23.22 -6.22 -4.22
N GLU A 76 23.79 -6.05 -5.42
CA GLU A 76 25.16 -6.53 -5.70
C GLU A 76 26.15 -5.40 -5.40
N LEU A 77 27.03 -5.63 -4.43
CA LEU A 77 28.16 -4.74 -4.13
C LEU A 77 29.34 -5.09 -5.05
N LYS A 78 29.89 -4.10 -5.77
CA LYS A 78 31.12 -4.22 -6.55
C LYS A 78 32.10 -3.13 -6.14
N GLU A 79 33.35 -3.52 -5.90
CA GLU A 79 34.39 -2.64 -5.34
C GLU A 79 35.22 -1.94 -6.43
N ILE A 80 35.79 -0.76 -6.12
CA ILE A 80 36.51 0.10 -7.07
C ILE A 80 38.05 -0.09 -7.06
N VAL A 81 38.65 -0.91 -6.20
CA VAL A 81 40.12 -1.03 -6.09
C VAL A 81 40.60 -2.49 -6.26
N PRO A 82 41.68 -2.79 -7.02
CA PRO A 82 41.85 -4.09 -7.67
C PRO A 82 42.60 -5.19 -6.88
N GLU A 83 42.77 -5.10 -5.56
CA GLU A 83 43.65 -6.04 -4.83
C GLU A 83 43.04 -6.65 -3.55
N PHE A 84 41.80 -7.15 -3.54
CA PHE A 84 41.29 -8.07 -2.52
C PHE A 84 40.24 -9.05 -3.10
N PRO A 85 40.03 -10.24 -2.50
CA PRO A 85 39.22 -11.30 -3.11
C PRO A 85 37.72 -10.98 -3.10
N GLN A 86 37.03 -11.35 -4.19
CA GLN A 86 35.58 -11.21 -4.35
C GLN A 86 34.80 -11.92 -3.23
N VAL A 87 33.78 -11.25 -2.69
CA VAL A 87 32.84 -11.82 -1.73
C VAL A 87 31.55 -12.19 -2.47
N ASP A 88 31.37 -13.47 -2.76
CA ASP A 88 30.10 -14.03 -3.23
C ASP A 88 29.25 -14.44 -2.02
N GLY A 89 28.13 -13.77 -1.78
CA GLY A 89 27.17 -14.16 -0.74
C GLY A 89 25.99 -13.21 -0.61
N GLY A 90 24.77 -13.70 -0.87
CA GLY A 90 23.54 -12.98 -0.56
C GLY A 90 23.33 -12.82 0.95
N CYS A 91 22.61 -11.77 1.36
CA CYS A 91 22.25 -11.50 2.77
C CYS A 91 21.45 -12.68 3.34
N VAL A 92 22.04 -13.42 4.28
CA VAL A 92 21.31 -14.25 5.24
C VAL A 92 21.34 -13.49 6.57
N GLU A 93 20.23 -13.41 7.31
CA GLU A 93 20.08 -12.61 8.54
C GLU A 93 21.20 -12.82 9.58
N SER A 94 21.82 -14.00 9.61
CA SER A 94 22.94 -14.31 10.51
C SER A 94 24.33 -13.94 9.97
N GLY A 95 24.45 -13.62 8.68
CA GLY A 95 25.71 -13.29 7.99
C GLY A 95 25.87 -11.82 7.64
N ALA A 96 24.80 -11.02 7.66
CA ALA A 96 24.86 -9.58 7.35
C ALA A 96 25.81 -8.83 8.30
N THR A 97 25.79 -9.15 9.59
CA THR A 97 26.70 -8.56 10.58
C THR A 97 28.17 -8.91 10.29
N GLU A 98 28.49 -10.12 9.81
CA GLU A 98 29.85 -10.48 9.42
C GLU A 98 30.28 -9.78 8.12
N THR A 99 29.43 -9.75 7.08
CA THR A 99 29.73 -9.10 5.80
C THR A 99 29.98 -7.60 5.97
N PHE A 100 29.18 -6.91 6.79
CA PHE A 100 29.37 -5.48 7.06
C PHE A 100 30.46 -5.20 8.10
N SER A 101 30.75 -6.13 9.02
CA SER A 101 31.87 -5.96 9.97
C SER A 101 33.26 -5.96 9.31
N ASN A 102 33.38 -6.59 8.13
CA ASN A 102 34.58 -6.58 7.31
C ASN A 102 34.76 -5.28 6.49
N LEU A 103 33.73 -4.44 6.36
CA LEU A 103 33.76 -3.15 5.65
C LEU A 103 34.29 -2.00 6.53
N ARG A 104 34.93 -2.30 7.67
CA ARG A 104 35.45 -1.31 8.64
C ARG A 104 36.61 -0.45 8.13
N GLU A 105 37.15 -0.71 6.94
CA GLU A 105 38.18 0.12 6.34
C GLU A 105 37.57 1.16 5.39
N LYS A 106 37.97 2.43 5.60
CA LYS A 106 37.49 3.62 4.88
C LYS A 106 37.48 3.38 3.37
N GLY A 107 36.31 3.44 2.73
CA GLY A 107 36.19 3.19 1.30
C GLY A 107 34.82 3.57 0.72
N ARG A 108 34.83 3.96 -0.56
CA ARG A 108 33.64 4.19 -1.38
C ARG A 108 33.28 2.89 -2.07
N TYR A 109 32.06 2.38 -1.87
CA TYR A 109 31.59 1.16 -2.51
C TYR A 109 30.49 1.46 -3.53
N TRP A 110 30.51 0.75 -4.66
CA TRP A 110 29.40 0.76 -5.60
C TRP A 110 28.42 -0.35 -5.23
N SER A 111 27.15 -0.01 -5.10
CA SER A 111 26.08 -1.00 -5.25
C SER A 111 25.38 -0.73 -6.56
N SER A 112 25.33 -1.71 -7.45
CA SER A 112 24.42 -1.66 -8.59
C SER A 112 23.33 -2.70 -8.34
N SER A 113 22.09 -2.26 -8.21
CA SER A 113 20.97 -3.20 -8.39
C SER A 113 20.99 -3.66 -9.84
N ARG A 114 21.00 -4.98 -10.08
CA ARG A 114 20.86 -5.53 -11.46
C ARG A 114 19.52 -5.15 -12.13
N HIS A 115 18.59 -4.57 -11.39
CA HIS A 115 17.19 -4.46 -11.80
C HIS A 115 16.65 -3.01 -11.79
N ASN A 116 17.46 -2.01 -11.44
CA ASN A 116 17.03 -0.62 -11.44
C ASN A 116 18.23 0.32 -11.65
N GLU A 117 18.32 1.00 -12.80
CA GLU A 117 19.37 2.00 -13.07
C GLU A 117 19.22 3.28 -12.22
N GLY A 118 18.17 3.39 -11.38
CA GLY A 118 17.79 4.64 -10.72
C GLY A 118 17.89 4.71 -9.20
N VAL A 119 18.13 3.62 -8.47
CA VAL A 119 17.73 3.63 -7.04
C VAL A 119 18.86 3.95 -6.06
N PHE A 120 20.13 3.63 -6.31
CA PHE A 120 21.26 4.12 -5.48
C PHE A 120 22.54 4.19 -6.31
N ARG A 121 23.29 5.30 -6.22
CA ARG A 121 24.56 5.43 -6.95
C ARG A 121 25.78 5.08 -6.10
N TYR A 122 25.76 5.38 -4.79
CA TYR A 122 26.87 5.13 -3.87
C TYR A 122 26.39 4.93 -2.44
N VAL A 123 27.10 4.07 -1.70
CA VAL A 123 27.01 3.96 -0.24
C VAL A 123 28.39 4.31 0.30
N ASP A 124 28.48 5.38 1.09
CA ASP A 124 29.75 5.82 1.69
C ASP A 124 29.78 5.41 3.16
N PHE A 125 30.92 4.85 3.59
CA PHE A 125 31.14 4.39 4.96
C PHE A 125 32.13 5.33 5.62
N PHE A 126 31.66 6.08 6.62
CA PHE A 126 32.52 6.92 7.44
C PHE A 126 32.32 6.56 8.92
N ASP A 127 33.39 6.07 9.55
CA ASP A 127 33.43 5.76 10.98
C ASP A 127 32.28 4.86 11.52
N GLY A 128 31.87 3.88 10.72
CA GLY A 128 30.82 2.92 11.09
C GLY A 128 29.38 3.40 10.87
N GLN A 129 29.20 4.54 10.19
CA GLN A 129 27.92 5.10 9.76
C GLN A 129 27.76 4.98 8.23
N ILE A 130 26.50 4.92 7.78
CA ILE A 130 26.13 4.66 6.38
C ILE A 130 25.26 5.80 5.87
N GLY A 131 25.60 6.35 4.70
CA GLY A 131 24.81 7.36 4.00
C GLY A 131 24.67 6.98 2.54
N TYR A 132 23.54 7.34 1.93
CA TYR A 132 23.24 6.94 0.55
C TYR A 132 23.11 8.16 -0.35
N TYR A 133 23.57 7.99 -1.60
CA TYR A 133 23.41 8.99 -2.64
C TYR A 133 22.22 8.63 -3.52
N GLY A 134 21.24 9.55 -3.55
CA GLY A 134 20.07 9.45 -4.42
C GLY A 134 20.41 9.70 -5.90
N SER A 135 19.42 9.52 -6.77
CA SER A 135 19.55 9.84 -8.21
C SER A 135 19.84 11.32 -8.49
N ASP A 136 19.58 12.19 -7.50
CA ASP A 136 19.81 13.63 -7.53
C ASP A 136 21.25 14.03 -7.09
N GLU A 137 22.13 13.03 -6.90
CA GLU A 137 23.53 13.20 -6.47
C GLU A 137 23.69 13.85 -5.09
N LYS A 138 22.61 13.98 -4.31
CA LYS A 138 22.70 14.43 -2.92
C LYS A 138 22.94 13.28 -1.96
N LEU A 139 23.63 13.58 -0.87
CA LEU A 139 23.73 12.68 0.27
C LEU A 139 22.46 12.85 1.11
N HIS A 140 21.69 11.78 1.24
CA HIS A 140 20.50 11.72 2.08
C HIS A 140 20.88 11.10 3.42
N VAL A 141 20.61 11.82 4.51
CA VAL A 141 20.97 11.37 5.87
C VAL A 141 19.75 11.49 6.78
N ARG A 142 19.42 10.39 7.47
CA ARG A 142 18.33 10.33 8.45
C ARG A 142 18.91 10.38 9.86
N CYS A 143 18.54 11.38 10.65
CA CYS A 143 18.88 11.48 12.06
C CYS A 143 17.76 10.86 12.93
N ILE A 144 18.10 10.27 14.09
CA ILE A 144 17.18 9.62 15.05
C ILE A 144 17.44 10.09 16.49
N LEU A 145 16.40 10.22 17.31
CA LEU A 145 16.53 10.72 18.70
C LEU A 145 17.24 9.71 19.64
N PRO A 146 18.10 10.18 20.57
CA PRO A 146 18.79 9.34 21.55
C PRO A 146 17.81 8.86 22.64
N GLY A 147 17.24 7.67 22.42
CA GLY A 147 16.29 7.02 23.34
C GLY A 147 15.36 6.01 22.66
N ASP A 148 15.26 6.06 21.33
CA ASP A 148 14.32 5.23 20.57
C ASP A 148 14.83 3.85 20.15
N ARG A 149 16.04 3.47 20.57
CA ARG A 149 16.61 2.11 20.32
C ARG A 149 15.73 0.97 20.86
N GLU A 150 14.87 1.24 21.85
CA GLU A 150 13.90 0.27 22.38
C GLU A 150 12.47 0.44 21.80
N ARG A 151 12.15 1.58 21.18
CA ARG A 151 10.83 1.85 20.57
C ARG A 151 10.75 1.54 19.07
N GLU A 152 11.88 1.41 18.40
CA GLU A 152 11.95 0.93 17.01
C GLU A 152 11.44 -0.51 16.87
N GLY A 153 11.31 -1.25 17.98
CA GLY A 153 10.57 -2.51 18.03
C GLY A 153 9.05 -2.40 17.97
N GLN A 154 8.48 -1.18 17.89
CA GLN A 154 7.02 -0.94 17.92
C GLN A 154 6.48 0.00 16.82
N THR A 155 7.32 0.58 15.95
CA THR A 155 6.86 1.27 14.72
C THR A 155 6.86 0.28 13.56
N PRO A 156 5.70 -0.17 13.04
CA PRO A 156 5.69 -1.45 12.33
C PRO A 156 5.99 -1.39 10.83
N PHE A 157 6.24 -0.20 10.27
CA PHE A 157 6.48 -0.03 8.84
C PHE A 157 7.69 0.87 8.58
N PRO A 158 8.91 0.31 8.57
CA PRO A 158 10.13 1.10 8.45
C PRO A 158 10.50 1.50 7.01
N TYR A 159 9.64 1.25 5.99
CA TYR A 159 9.99 1.48 4.59
C TYR A 159 8.95 2.29 3.82
N ASP A 160 9.45 3.28 3.09
CA ASP A 160 8.75 3.89 1.96
C ASP A 160 8.71 2.88 0.81
N ILE A 161 7.53 2.36 0.53
CA ILE A 161 7.26 1.44 -0.56
C ILE A 161 6.53 2.14 -1.71
N ASN A 162 6.37 3.46 -1.64
CA ASN A 162 5.60 4.22 -2.61
C ASN A 162 6.32 4.30 -3.95
N ASP A 163 5.59 3.92 -4.98
CA ASP A 163 6.00 4.00 -6.38
C ASP A 163 4.92 4.67 -7.24
N VAL A 164 4.05 5.48 -6.61
CA VAL A 164 2.93 6.15 -7.27
C VAL A 164 3.30 7.60 -7.58
N ASP A 165 3.96 7.78 -8.73
CA ASP A 165 4.11 9.09 -9.36
C ASP A 165 2.81 9.56 -10.04
N GLU A 166 2.81 10.78 -10.59
CA GLU A 166 1.62 11.35 -11.23
C GLU A 166 1.17 10.54 -12.45
N GLU A 167 2.11 9.99 -13.23
CA GLU A 167 1.78 9.18 -14.40
C GLU A 167 1.08 7.89 -13.98
N ALA A 168 1.61 7.20 -12.97
CA ALA A 168 1.03 6.01 -12.38
C ALA A 168 -0.35 6.31 -11.77
N PHE A 169 -0.49 7.42 -11.05
CA PHE A 169 -1.77 7.86 -10.49
C PHE A 169 -2.84 7.97 -11.58
N ARG A 170 -2.57 8.69 -12.67
CA ARG A 170 -3.50 8.85 -13.78
C ARG A 170 -3.78 7.53 -14.49
N TYR A 171 -2.73 6.75 -14.76
CA TYR A 171 -2.83 5.45 -15.41
C TYR A 171 -3.74 4.49 -14.65
N ILE A 172 -3.59 4.37 -13.34
CA ILE A 172 -4.39 3.47 -12.50
C ILE A 172 -5.87 3.90 -12.57
N ILE A 173 -6.14 5.19 -12.40
CA ILE A 173 -7.50 5.74 -12.39
C ILE A 173 -8.18 5.56 -13.74
N ASP A 174 -7.51 5.93 -14.83
CA ASP A 174 -8.06 5.83 -16.18
C ASP A 174 -8.32 4.36 -16.57
N THR A 175 -7.45 3.45 -16.16
CA THR A 175 -7.63 2.01 -16.39
C THR A 175 -8.87 1.49 -15.67
N ILE A 176 -9.03 1.78 -14.37
CA ILE A 176 -10.20 1.33 -13.60
C ILE A 176 -11.48 2.01 -14.09
N SER A 177 -11.43 3.32 -14.38
CA SER A 177 -12.54 4.08 -14.97
C SER A 177 -13.04 3.42 -16.25
N THR A 178 -12.11 3.06 -17.15
CA THR A 178 -12.43 2.39 -18.42
C THR A 178 -13.10 1.03 -18.20
N LEU A 179 -12.62 0.23 -17.24
CA LEU A 179 -13.20 -1.08 -16.92
C LEU A 179 -14.64 -0.99 -16.39
N TYR A 180 -15.00 0.11 -15.73
CA TYR A 180 -16.28 0.23 -15.02
C TYR A 180 -17.29 1.19 -15.63
N THR A 181 -16.88 2.09 -16.53
CA THR A 181 -17.78 3.06 -17.16
C THR A 181 -19.04 2.40 -17.75
N THR A 182 -18.89 1.30 -18.48
CA THR A 182 -20.05 0.56 -19.04
C THR A 182 -20.92 -0.05 -17.95
N ALA A 183 -20.33 -0.64 -16.90
CA ALA A 183 -21.10 -1.22 -15.81
C ALA A 183 -21.96 -0.18 -15.06
N PHE A 184 -21.46 1.05 -14.87
CA PHE A 184 -22.27 2.14 -14.33
C PHE A 184 -23.37 2.59 -15.30
N ALA A 185 -23.04 2.72 -16.59
CA ALA A 185 -23.99 3.12 -17.63
C ALA A 185 -25.16 2.14 -17.77
N ASP A 186 -24.89 0.83 -17.67
CA ASP A 186 -25.90 -0.23 -17.72
C ASP A 186 -26.90 -0.14 -16.54
N HIS A 187 -26.49 0.50 -15.43
CA HIS A 187 -27.36 0.82 -14.29
C HIS A 187 -27.96 2.23 -14.35
N GLY A 188 -27.86 2.91 -15.50
CA GLY A 188 -28.36 4.28 -15.69
C GLY A 188 -27.59 5.34 -14.89
N LYS A 189 -26.35 5.03 -14.49
CA LYS A 189 -25.48 5.90 -13.68
C LYS A 189 -24.30 6.39 -14.52
N GLN A 190 -23.81 7.58 -14.25
CA GLN A 190 -22.57 8.10 -14.80
C GLN A 190 -21.46 7.99 -13.75
N LEU A 191 -20.32 7.38 -14.11
CA LEU A 191 -19.12 7.36 -13.28
C LEU A 191 -18.29 8.63 -13.57
N ILE A 192 -17.86 9.32 -12.51
CA ILE A 192 -16.88 10.41 -12.56
C ILE A 192 -15.74 10.04 -11.60
N MET A 193 -14.51 10.11 -12.08
CA MET A 193 -13.30 9.92 -11.26
C MET A 193 -12.63 11.27 -11.12
N ASP A 194 -12.77 11.93 -9.97
CA ASP A 194 -12.16 13.24 -9.74
C ASP A 194 -10.71 13.09 -9.29
N GLN A 195 -9.79 13.46 -10.18
CA GLN A 195 -8.36 13.22 -10.08
C GLN A 195 -7.63 14.42 -9.44
N GLN A 196 -7.52 14.43 -8.12
CA GLN A 196 -6.97 15.58 -7.36
C GLN A 196 -5.50 15.37 -6.99
N TRP A 197 -4.60 15.26 -7.98
CA TRP A 197 -3.17 15.00 -7.73
C TRP A 197 -2.53 15.99 -6.74
N GLU A 198 -2.77 17.29 -6.88
CA GLU A 198 -2.14 18.29 -6.00
C GLU A 198 -2.72 18.34 -4.58
N ASP A 199 -3.89 17.73 -4.32
CA ASP A 199 -4.48 17.71 -2.99
C ASP A 199 -3.62 16.88 -2.03
N GLN A 200 -3.38 17.40 -0.83
CA GLN A 200 -2.57 16.79 0.22
C GLN A 200 -3.36 15.86 1.15
N LYS A 201 -4.69 15.80 1.01
CA LYS A 201 -5.53 14.89 1.79
C LYS A 201 -5.16 13.43 1.53
N LYS A 202 -5.22 12.63 2.61
CA LYS A 202 -4.93 11.19 2.62
C LYS A 202 -6.24 10.39 2.63
N GLY A 203 -7.10 10.62 1.64
CA GLY A 203 -8.39 9.95 1.54
C GLY A 203 -8.80 9.67 0.09
N ALA A 204 -9.82 8.84 -0.03
CA ALA A 204 -10.65 8.66 -1.21
C ALA A 204 -12.10 8.57 -0.71
N VAL A 205 -13.06 9.09 -1.49
CA VAL A 205 -14.47 9.15 -1.07
C VAL A 205 -15.39 8.94 -2.25
N SER A 206 -16.42 8.14 -2.05
CA SER A 206 -17.50 7.92 -3.02
C SER A 206 -18.72 8.80 -2.73
N TRP A 207 -19.21 9.49 -3.76
CA TRP A 207 -20.33 10.42 -3.71
C TRP A 207 -21.48 9.99 -4.61
N LEU A 208 -22.70 10.22 -4.12
CA LEU A 208 -23.94 9.99 -4.86
C LEU A 208 -24.63 11.32 -5.13
N MET A 209 -24.67 11.72 -6.40
CA MET A 209 -25.24 12.99 -6.82
C MET A 209 -26.36 12.80 -7.84
N GLU A 210 -27.26 13.78 -7.89
CA GLU A 210 -28.34 13.83 -8.86
C GLU A 210 -28.29 15.18 -9.60
N GLU A 211 -28.23 15.13 -10.93
CA GLU A 211 -28.27 16.31 -11.79
C GLU A 211 -29.53 16.27 -12.67
N TYR A 212 -30.28 17.37 -12.74
CA TYR A 212 -31.44 17.46 -13.63
C TYR A 212 -31.03 17.97 -15.02
N ASP A 213 -31.05 17.07 -16.01
CA ASP A 213 -30.87 17.40 -17.42
C ASP A 213 -32.12 18.10 -17.94
N ARG A 214 -32.02 19.43 -18.16
CA ARG A 214 -33.15 20.26 -18.61
C ARG A 214 -33.58 19.94 -20.03
N GLU A 215 -32.65 19.51 -20.89
CA GLU A 215 -32.93 19.23 -22.30
C GLU A 215 -33.67 17.91 -22.44
N LYS A 216 -33.20 16.87 -21.74
CA LYS A 216 -33.81 15.53 -21.73
C LYS A 216 -34.96 15.40 -20.73
N LYS A 217 -35.14 16.38 -19.84
CA LYS A 217 -36.13 16.39 -18.75
C LYS A 217 -36.03 15.13 -17.87
N GLN A 218 -34.81 14.73 -17.54
CA GLN A 218 -34.53 13.54 -16.73
C GLN A 218 -33.54 13.85 -15.61
N ILE A 219 -33.53 13.02 -14.57
CA ILE A 219 -32.50 13.05 -13.53
C ILE A 219 -31.38 12.10 -13.95
N ASN A 220 -30.16 12.62 -14.05
CA ASN A 220 -28.95 11.83 -14.21
C ASN A 220 -28.42 11.48 -12.82
N GLN A 221 -28.18 10.20 -12.58
CA GLN A 221 -27.52 9.74 -11.37
C GLN A 221 -26.02 9.70 -11.60
N ILE A 222 -25.29 10.53 -10.85
CA ILE A 222 -23.84 10.61 -10.91
C ILE A 222 -23.26 9.85 -9.71
N ARG A 223 -22.19 9.11 -9.98
CA ARG A 223 -21.38 8.36 -9.02
C ARG A 223 -19.98 8.91 -9.16
N GLU A 224 -19.61 9.82 -8.26
CA GLU A 224 -18.32 10.48 -8.29
C GLU A 224 -17.42 9.85 -7.25
N ILE A 225 -16.14 9.64 -7.59
CA ILE A 225 -15.13 9.16 -6.67
C ILE A 225 -14.02 10.20 -6.63
N ASP A 226 -13.86 10.82 -5.47
CA ASP A 226 -12.79 11.77 -5.19
C ASP A 226 -11.51 11.02 -4.85
N LEU A 227 -10.44 11.28 -5.60
CA LEU A 227 -9.16 10.60 -5.46
C LEU A 227 -8.06 11.60 -5.16
N ASN A 228 -7.71 11.74 -3.89
CA ASN A 228 -6.72 12.71 -3.44
C ASN A 228 -5.28 12.21 -3.63
N GLY A 229 -4.42 13.05 -4.21
CA GLY A 229 -3.03 12.68 -4.47
C GLY A 229 -2.18 12.48 -3.20
N GLY A 230 -2.53 13.10 -2.07
CA GLY A 230 -1.88 12.87 -0.79
C GLY A 230 -2.02 11.44 -0.26
N LEU A 231 -3.11 10.75 -0.62
CA LEU A 231 -3.24 9.31 -0.39
C LEU A 231 -2.33 8.54 -1.34
N ALA A 232 -2.37 8.88 -2.64
CA ALA A 232 -1.57 8.21 -3.66
C ALA A 232 -0.07 8.26 -3.36
N ARG A 233 0.45 9.39 -2.87
CA ARG A 233 1.85 9.61 -2.49
C ARG A 233 2.19 9.14 -1.07
N HIS A 234 1.29 8.42 -0.38
CA HIS A 234 1.57 7.98 0.98
C HIS A 234 2.69 6.92 0.98
N PRO A 235 3.74 7.04 1.82
CA PRO A 235 4.89 6.12 1.81
C PRO A 235 4.54 4.63 2.00
N MET A 236 3.41 4.35 2.65
CA MET A 236 2.92 2.98 2.90
C MET A 236 2.07 2.40 1.76
N LEU A 237 1.82 3.14 0.68
CA LEU A 237 0.99 2.67 -0.44
C LEU A 237 1.83 2.57 -1.70
N ASN A 238 1.71 1.46 -2.40
CA ASN A 238 2.27 1.27 -3.73
C ASN A 238 1.16 1.26 -4.78
N ARG A 239 1.49 1.11 -6.07
CA ARG A 239 0.50 1.14 -7.18
C ARG A 239 -0.62 0.13 -7.04
N ASP A 240 -0.32 -1.08 -6.55
CA ASP A 240 -1.33 -2.14 -6.36
C ASP A 240 -2.26 -1.81 -5.19
N ALA A 241 -1.71 -1.31 -4.08
CA ALA A 241 -2.50 -0.89 -2.92
C ALA A 241 -3.38 0.33 -3.24
N TYR A 242 -2.87 1.28 -4.04
CA TYR A 242 -3.65 2.42 -4.49
C TYR A 242 -4.80 2.00 -5.44
N ALA A 243 -4.54 1.06 -6.35
CA ALA A 243 -5.60 0.46 -7.16
C ALA A 243 -6.67 -0.25 -6.29
N MET A 244 -6.25 -0.94 -5.23
CA MET A 244 -7.19 -1.57 -4.27
C MET A 244 -8.09 -0.55 -3.59
N VAL A 245 -7.57 0.63 -3.21
CA VAL A 245 -8.40 1.74 -2.68
C VAL A 245 -9.46 2.16 -3.69
N ILE A 246 -9.08 2.42 -4.95
CA ILE A 246 -10.03 2.83 -5.98
C ILE A 246 -11.09 1.74 -6.21
N CYS A 247 -10.66 0.48 -6.22
CA CYS A 247 -11.55 -0.67 -6.34
C CYS A 247 -12.54 -0.79 -5.16
N HIS A 248 -12.13 -0.42 -3.95
CA HIS A 248 -13.00 -0.32 -2.78
C HIS A 248 -14.07 0.75 -2.98
N GLU A 249 -13.70 1.94 -3.46
CA GLU A 249 -14.65 3.03 -3.76
C GLU A 249 -15.68 2.63 -4.83
N ILE A 250 -15.24 1.97 -5.90
CA ILE A 250 -16.17 1.36 -6.88
C ILE A 250 -17.10 0.35 -6.21
N GLY A 251 -16.58 -0.40 -5.22
CA GLY A 251 -17.34 -1.34 -4.40
C GLY A 251 -18.48 -0.71 -3.61
N HIS A 252 -18.35 0.53 -3.14
CA HIS A 252 -19.48 1.21 -2.50
C HIS A 252 -20.68 1.39 -3.44
N HIS A 253 -20.44 1.48 -4.76
CA HIS A 253 -21.48 1.69 -5.76
C HIS A 253 -22.01 0.42 -6.43
N LEU A 254 -21.15 -0.58 -6.63
CA LEU A 254 -21.44 -1.82 -7.39
C LEU A 254 -21.19 -3.10 -6.59
N GLY A 255 -20.81 -2.99 -5.32
CA GLY A 255 -20.51 -4.12 -4.44
C GLY A 255 -21.72 -4.93 -4.00
N GLY A 256 -22.94 -4.47 -4.25
CA GLY A 256 -24.17 -5.18 -3.88
C GLY A 256 -24.29 -5.43 -2.37
N ALA A 257 -25.20 -6.33 -2.00
CA ALA A 257 -25.56 -6.54 -0.61
C ALA A 257 -24.42 -7.19 0.20
N PRO A 258 -24.24 -6.82 1.48
CA PRO A 258 -25.08 -5.92 2.27
C PRO A 258 -24.75 -4.43 2.08
N HIS A 259 -25.78 -3.58 2.19
CA HIS A 259 -25.65 -2.12 2.06
C HIS A 259 -25.97 -1.39 3.37
N ALA A 260 -25.39 -0.21 3.51
CA ALA A 260 -25.89 0.84 4.39
C ALA A 260 -26.10 2.12 3.58
N LEU A 261 -27.25 2.77 3.77
CA LEU A 261 -27.54 4.09 3.20
C LEU A 261 -27.39 4.16 1.66
N GLY A 262 -27.67 3.06 0.95
CA GLY A 262 -27.60 3.01 -0.51
C GLY A 262 -26.20 2.77 -1.09
N ALA A 263 -25.22 2.45 -0.24
CA ALA A 263 -23.88 2.02 -0.62
C ALA A 263 -23.55 0.67 0.03
N SER A 264 -22.76 -0.17 -0.63
CA SER A 264 -22.23 -1.40 -0.02
C SER A 264 -21.49 -1.08 1.28
N SER A 265 -21.63 -1.94 2.29
CA SER A 265 -20.89 -1.77 3.54
C SER A 265 -19.38 -1.85 3.33
N GLU A 266 -18.59 -1.31 4.25
CA GLU A 266 -17.12 -1.33 4.20
C GLU A 266 -16.53 -2.71 3.88
N GLY A 267 -16.98 -3.75 4.59
CA GLY A 267 -16.51 -5.12 4.34
C GLY A 267 -16.99 -5.67 3.00
N GLN A 268 -18.16 -5.25 2.51
CA GLN A 268 -18.66 -5.68 1.20
C GLN A 268 -17.90 -4.98 0.06
N SER A 269 -17.56 -3.71 0.22
CA SER A 269 -16.70 -2.96 -0.69
C SER A 269 -15.30 -3.57 -0.76
N ASP A 270 -14.70 -3.97 0.38
CA ASP A 270 -13.43 -4.69 0.41
C ASP A 270 -13.50 -6.02 -0.36
N TYR A 271 -14.58 -6.78 -0.12
CA TYR A 271 -14.76 -8.06 -0.78
C TYR A 271 -14.94 -7.90 -2.29
N PHE A 272 -15.72 -6.91 -2.73
CA PHE A 272 -15.86 -6.55 -4.14
C PHE A 272 -14.53 -6.13 -4.77
N ALA A 273 -13.77 -5.30 -4.06
CA ALA A 273 -12.49 -4.78 -4.54
C ALA A 273 -11.56 -5.94 -4.92
N ALA A 274 -11.39 -6.92 -4.02
CA ALA A 274 -10.54 -8.08 -4.27
C ALA A 274 -11.19 -9.15 -5.18
N ALA A 275 -12.50 -9.40 -5.05
CA ALA A 275 -13.17 -10.47 -5.80
C ALA A 275 -13.46 -10.13 -7.26
N LYS A 276 -13.60 -8.84 -7.59
CA LYS A 276 -14.02 -8.35 -8.90
C LYS A 276 -13.02 -7.36 -9.48
N CYS A 277 -12.94 -6.17 -8.90
CA CYS A 277 -12.24 -5.04 -9.50
C CYS A 277 -10.74 -5.28 -9.70
N MET A 278 -10.04 -5.74 -8.66
CA MET A 278 -8.60 -6.01 -8.75
C MET A 278 -8.29 -7.13 -9.74
N LYS A 279 -9.14 -8.14 -9.88
CA LYS A 279 -8.93 -9.20 -10.89
C LYS A 279 -9.01 -8.64 -12.30
N ARG A 280 -10.02 -7.82 -12.60
CA ARG A 280 -10.18 -7.15 -13.90
C ARG A 280 -8.99 -6.23 -14.19
N TYR A 281 -8.64 -5.42 -13.20
CA TYR A 281 -7.54 -4.46 -13.28
C TYR A 281 -6.19 -5.16 -13.53
N LEU A 282 -5.86 -6.19 -12.76
CA LEU A 282 -4.59 -6.92 -12.89
C LEU A 282 -4.47 -7.71 -14.19
N LYS A 283 -5.58 -8.13 -14.83
CA LYS A 283 -5.56 -8.78 -16.16
C LYS A 283 -5.12 -7.83 -17.28
N VAL A 284 -5.43 -6.54 -17.16
CA VAL A 284 -5.14 -5.55 -18.22
C VAL A 284 -3.90 -4.70 -17.92
N THR A 285 -3.52 -4.58 -16.66
CA THR A 285 -2.38 -3.79 -16.22
C THR A 285 -1.06 -4.35 -16.74
N ARG A 286 -0.13 -3.46 -17.10
CA ARG A 286 1.15 -3.84 -17.74
C ARG A 286 2.38 -3.60 -16.89
N TYR A 287 2.30 -2.83 -15.80
CA TYR A 287 3.45 -2.70 -14.91
C TYR A 287 3.63 -3.96 -14.05
N ARG A 288 4.89 -4.20 -13.71
CA ARG A 288 5.28 -5.20 -12.72
C ARG A 288 5.40 -4.52 -11.38
N GLN A 289 4.67 -5.00 -10.39
CA GLN A 289 4.82 -4.54 -9.01
C GLN A 289 5.97 -5.29 -8.35
N HIS A 290 6.88 -4.56 -7.71
CA HIS A 290 7.87 -5.18 -6.83
C HIS A 290 7.17 -5.70 -5.58
N GLN A 291 7.33 -6.99 -5.33
CA GLN A 291 6.76 -7.62 -4.15
C GLN A 291 7.71 -7.39 -2.99
N THR A 292 7.23 -6.64 -2.00
CA THR A 292 8.00 -6.30 -0.80
C THR A 292 8.02 -7.44 0.21
N GLU A 293 7.17 -8.47 0.01
CA GLU A 293 7.11 -9.64 0.88
C GLU A 293 6.70 -10.93 0.15
N PRO A 294 7.16 -12.10 0.64
CA PRO A 294 6.71 -13.39 0.14
C PRO A 294 5.28 -13.69 0.57
N LEU A 295 4.55 -14.42 -0.28
CA LEU A 295 3.25 -14.97 0.07
C LEU A 295 3.47 -16.29 0.85
N PRO A 296 2.79 -16.54 1.99
CA PRO A 296 2.86 -17.81 2.69
C PRO A 296 2.48 -19.00 1.80
N ASP A 297 3.17 -20.13 1.98
CA ASP A 297 2.98 -21.35 1.17
C ASP A 297 1.51 -21.81 1.09
N GLU A 298 0.73 -21.64 2.16
CA GLU A 298 -0.69 -21.97 2.17
C GLU A 298 -1.46 -21.14 1.14
N LEU A 299 -1.25 -19.82 1.12
CA LEU A 299 -1.93 -18.91 0.19
C LEU A 299 -1.43 -19.10 -1.24
N GLU A 300 -0.12 -19.36 -1.41
CA GLU A 300 0.47 -19.67 -2.71
C GLU A 300 -0.12 -20.96 -3.30
N ALA A 301 -0.33 -21.98 -2.47
CA ALA A 301 -0.97 -23.23 -2.87
C ALA A 301 -2.42 -23.01 -3.31
N VAL A 302 -3.20 -22.17 -2.62
CA VAL A 302 -4.57 -21.86 -3.04
C VAL A 302 -4.60 -21.06 -4.35
N CYS A 303 -3.74 -20.05 -4.51
CA CYS A 303 -3.61 -19.33 -5.78
C CYS A 303 -3.27 -20.30 -6.93
N THR A 304 -2.36 -21.26 -6.71
CA THR A 304 -1.98 -22.26 -7.72
C THR A 304 -3.11 -23.25 -8.03
N ALA A 305 -3.92 -23.62 -7.03
CA ALA A 305 -5.04 -24.52 -7.20
C ALA A 305 -6.20 -23.87 -7.99
N ASN A 306 -6.51 -22.61 -7.69
CA ASN A 306 -7.65 -21.89 -8.28
C ASN A 306 -7.31 -21.22 -9.63
N TYR A 307 -6.03 -20.96 -9.92
CA TYR A 307 -5.60 -20.26 -11.13
C TYR A 307 -4.53 -21.04 -11.88
N HIS A 308 -4.83 -21.41 -13.13
CA HIS A 308 -3.96 -22.30 -13.90
C HIS A 308 -2.90 -21.54 -14.70
N ALA A 309 -3.18 -20.34 -15.20
CA ALA A 309 -2.22 -19.54 -15.95
C ALA A 309 -1.24 -18.81 -15.02
N SER A 310 0.02 -18.66 -15.45
CA SER A 310 1.07 -17.95 -14.68
C SER A 310 0.65 -16.52 -14.31
N ASP A 311 -0.02 -15.84 -15.24
CA ASP A 311 -0.41 -14.44 -15.09
C ASP A 311 -1.58 -14.31 -14.11
N GLU A 312 -2.48 -15.28 -14.08
CA GLU A 312 -3.59 -15.33 -13.11
C GLU A 312 -3.09 -15.65 -11.69
N ARG A 313 -2.13 -16.56 -11.54
CA ARG A 313 -1.46 -16.80 -10.24
C ARG A 313 -0.73 -15.55 -9.76
N THR A 314 -0.04 -14.86 -10.66
CA THR A 314 0.61 -13.58 -10.37
C THR A 314 -0.40 -12.53 -9.92
N ALA A 315 -1.55 -12.44 -10.60
CA ALA A 315 -2.63 -11.55 -10.22
C ALA A 315 -3.22 -11.90 -8.84
N CYS A 316 -3.42 -13.19 -8.53
CA CYS A 316 -3.85 -13.65 -7.21
C CYS A 316 -2.90 -13.18 -6.10
N ARG A 317 -1.59 -13.38 -6.28
CA ARG A 317 -0.57 -12.94 -5.32
C ARG A 317 -0.58 -11.42 -5.15
N ARG A 318 -0.58 -10.66 -6.25
CA ARG A 318 -0.61 -9.17 -6.22
C ARG A 318 -1.86 -8.64 -5.51
N ASN A 319 -3.01 -9.24 -5.77
CA ASN A 319 -4.28 -8.86 -5.14
C ASN A 319 -4.24 -9.05 -3.60
N ILE A 320 -3.73 -10.20 -3.13
CA ILE A 320 -3.57 -10.45 -1.69
C ILE A 320 -2.60 -9.45 -1.05
N LEU A 321 -1.44 -9.22 -1.68
CA LEU A 321 -0.44 -8.29 -1.16
C LEU A 321 -0.92 -6.84 -1.16
N ALA A 322 -1.70 -6.43 -2.16
CA ALA A 322 -2.37 -5.12 -2.16
C ALA A 322 -3.30 -4.95 -0.95
N GLY A 323 -4.11 -5.98 -0.67
CA GLY A 323 -4.99 -6.02 0.51
C GLY A 323 -4.22 -5.95 1.82
N LEU A 324 -3.06 -6.59 1.90
CA LEU A 324 -2.17 -6.54 3.05
C LEU A 324 -1.57 -5.15 3.28
N THR A 325 -1.01 -4.53 2.23
CA THR A 325 -0.49 -3.17 2.28
C THR A 325 -1.56 -2.20 2.77
N LEU A 326 -2.76 -2.27 2.19
CA LEU A 326 -3.87 -1.40 2.58
C LEU A 326 -4.35 -1.67 4.02
N SER A 327 -4.40 -2.94 4.44
CA SER A 327 -4.79 -3.30 5.80
C SER A 327 -3.78 -2.85 6.86
N ARG A 328 -2.47 -2.88 6.55
CA ARG A 328 -1.41 -2.30 7.40
C ARG A 328 -1.52 -0.79 7.48
N TRP A 329 -1.83 -0.12 6.38
CA TRP A 329 -2.13 1.32 6.42
C TRP A 329 -3.33 1.65 7.32
N PHE A 330 -4.41 0.85 7.27
CA PHE A 330 -5.53 1.00 8.22
C PHE A 330 -5.13 0.73 9.67
N ALA A 331 -4.27 -0.26 9.93
CA ALA A 331 -3.76 -0.51 11.28
C ALA A 331 -2.92 0.66 11.79
N TYR A 332 -2.01 1.18 10.96
CA TYR A 332 -1.17 2.34 11.27
C TYR A 332 -1.99 3.59 11.58
N THR A 333 -2.89 3.98 10.68
CA THR A 333 -3.73 5.18 10.84
C THR A 333 -4.71 5.13 12.01
N ARG A 334 -4.99 3.93 12.54
CA ARG A 334 -5.88 3.70 13.67
C ARG A 334 -5.14 3.35 14.96
N GLU A 335 -3.80 3.37 14.95
CA GLU A 335 -2.95 3.00 16.08
C GLU A 335 -3.30 1.60 16.63
N MET A 336 -3.50 0.64 15.72
CA MET A 336 -3.85 -0.75 16.03
C MET A 336 -2.69 -1.71 15.71
N ASP A 337 -2.76 -2.91 16.27
CA ASP A 337 -1.87 -4.03 15.91
C ASP A 337 -1.83 -4.22 14.39
N GLN A 338 -0.64 -4.49 13.87
CA GLN A 338 -0.47 -4.77 12.45
C GLN A 338 -1.14 -6.07 12.04
N THR A 339 -1.42 -6.13 10.75
CA THR A 339 -2.04 -7.29 10.14
C THR A 339 -1.00 -8.24 9.56
N GLU A 340 -1.31 -9.54 9.63
CA GLU A 340 -0.44 -10.63 9.20
C GLU A 340 -1.21 -11.59 8.29
N LEU A 341 -0.56 -12.10 7.24
CA LEU A 341 -1.17 -13.05 6.29
C LEU A 341 -1.48 -14.42 6.91
N THR A 342 -0.70 -14.81 7.92
CA THR A 342 -0.82 -16.11 8.61
C THR A 342 -1.84 -16.07 9.75
N ARG A 343 -2.30 -14.87 10.14
CA ARG A 343 -3.27 -14.67 11.20
C ARG A 343 -4.68 -14.53 10.60
N ARG A 344 -5.68 -15.08 11.31
CA ARG A 344 -7.10 -14.88 11.02
C ARG A 344 -7.80 -14.17 12.17
N ASP A 345 -8.74 -13.30 11.86
CA ASP A 345 -9.65 -12.70 12.82
C ASP A 345 -10.77 -13.69 13.15
N THR A 346 -10.67 -14.33 14.32
CA THR A 346 -11.61 -15.37 14.76
C THR A 346 -12.90 -14.81 15.36
N ARG A 347 -13.10 -13.48 15.36
CA ARG A 347 -14.35 -12.90 15.85
C ARG A 347 -15.51 -13.39 15.00
N GLN A 348 -16.63 -13.68 15.66
CA GLN A 348 -17.90 -13.94 15.00
C GLN A 348 -18.87 -12.87 15.46
N ARG A 349 -19.29 -12.01 14.52
CA ARG A 349 -20.24 -10.95 14.85
C ARG A 349 -21.65 -11.54 14.93
N PRO A 350 -22.46 -11.10 15.91
CA PRO A 350 -23.84 -11.56 16.02
C PRO A 350 -24.72 -11.04 14.88
N THR A 351 -24.32 -9.97 14.20
CA THR A 351 -25.04 -9.38 13.05
C THR A 351 -24.03 -8.88 12.03
N THR A 352 -24.45 -8.76 10.77
CA THR A 352 -23.61 -8.13 9.74
C THR A 352 -23.27 -6.69 10.11
N LEU A 353 -21.99 -6.34 10.01
CA LEU A 353 -21.50 -4.97 10.22
C LEU A 353 -21.77 -4.14 8.96
N VAL A 354 -22.97 -3.58 8.88
CA VAL A 354 -23.36 -2.66 7.78
C VAL A 354 -22.96 -1.21 8.07
N HIS A 355 -22.81 -0.86 9.35
CA HIS A 355 -22.36 0.46 9.79
C HIS A 355 -21.00 0.39 10.48
N GLY A 356 -20.08 1.26 10.05
CA GLY A 356 -18.73 1.35 10.59
C GLY A 356 -17.75 0.37 9.93
N TYR A 357 -16.54 0.34 10.49
CA TYR A 357 -15.38 -0.30 9.86
C TYR A 357 -15.03 -1.63 10.54
N PRO A 358 -14.80 -2.71 9.78
CA PRO A 358 -14.14 -3.89 10.30
C PRO A 358 -12.76 -3.56 10.91
N SER A 359 -12.22 -4.46 11.74
CA SER A 359 -10.82 -4.32 12.18
C SER A 359 -9.88 -4.43 10.99
N PRO A 360 -8.66 -3.86 11.05
CA PRO A 360 -7.67 -4.02 9.98
C PRO A 360 -7.42 -5.48 9.59
N GLN A 361 -7.25 -6.39 10.55
CA GLN A 361 -7.07 -7.82 10.26
C GLN A 361 -8.30 -8.44 9.57
N CYS A 362 -9.51 -8.05 9.99
CA CYS A 362 -10.73 -8.54 9.36
C CYS A 362 -10.90 -8.01 7.92
N ARG A 363 -10.42 -6.79 7.62
CA ARG A 363 -10.33 -6.27 6.25
C ARG A 363 -9.33 -7.10 5.42
N LEU A 364 -8.16 -7.41 5.98
CA LEU A 364 -7.18 -8.30 5.33
C LEU A 364 -7.79 -9.67 5.00
N ASP A 365 -8.45 -10.30 5.97
CA ASP A 365 -9.12 -11.58 5.75
C ASP A 365 -10.19 -11.50 4.66
N THR A 366 -10.84 -10.33 4.53
CA THR A 366 -11.85 -10.07 3.50
C THR A 366 -11.22 -9.92 2.12
N PHE A 367 -10.11 -9.18 2.00
CA PHE A 367 -9.36 -9.08 0.75
C PHE A 367 -8.82 -10.43 0.31
N ILE A 368 -8.26 -11.23 1.23
CA ILE A 368 -7.80 -12.60 0.95
C ILE A 368 -8.98 -13.44 0.44
N ALA A 369 -10.11 -13.44 1.14
CA ALA A 369 -11.29 -14.19 0.72
C ALA A 369 -11.76 -13.82 -0.70
N GLY A 370 -11.81 -12.52 -1.01
CA GLY A 370 -12.18 -12.04 -2.34
C GLY A 370 -11.18 -12.46 -3.42
N ALA A 371 -9.88 -12.28 -3.14
CA ALA A 371 -8.81 -12.64 -4.06
C ALA A 371 -8.83 -14.13 -4.41
N LEU A 372 -9.16 -15.01 -3.45
CA LEU A 372 -9.22 -16.45 -3.64
C LEU A 372 -10.52 -16.95 -4.28
N CYS A 373 -11.60 -16.16 -4.28
CA CYS A 373 -12.90 -16.58 -4.79
C CYS A 373 -12.86 -16.90 -6.31
N PRO A 374 -13.16 -18.14 -6.75
CA PRO A 374 -13.07 -18.50 -8.16
C PRO A 374 -14.29 -18.07 -8.99
N VAL A 375 -15.31 -17.44 -8.39
CA VAL A 375 -16.45 -16.92 -9.14
C VAL A 375 -15.97 -15.83 -10.09
N ASP A 376 -16.32 -15.99 -11.36
CA ASP A 376 -15.96 -15.11 -12.48
C ASP A 376 -16.11 -13.61 -12.12
N GLU A 377 -15.10 -12.81 -12.44
CA GLU A 377 -15.09 -11.39 -12.07
C GLU A 377 -16.06 -10.51 -12.86
N GLU A 378 -16.61 -10.99 -13.97
CA GLU A 378 -17.67 -10.32 -14.74
C GLU A 378 -19.07 -10.70 -14.23
N ALA A 379 -19.20 -11.75 -13.40
CA ALA A 379 -20.47 -12.07 -12.75
C ALA A 379 -20.78 -11.01 -11.67
N PRO A 380 -21.83 -10.18 -11.84
CA PRO A 380 -22.09 -9.06 -10.95
C PRO A 380 -22.57 -9.54 -9.58
N PHE A 381 -22.30 -8.75 -8.56
CA PHE A 381 -23.01 -8.86 -7.29
C PHE A 381 -24.43 -8.31 -7.42
N SER A 382 -25.30 -8.67 -6.47
CA SER A 382 -26.71 -8.27 -6.47
C SER A 382 -27.03 -7.44 -5.25
N ASP A 383 -27.85 -6.42 -5.47
CA ASP A 383 -28.39 -5.58 -4.39
C ASP A 383 -29.44 -6.33 -3.53
N ASP A 384 -30.09 -7.36 -4.10
CA ASP A 384 -31.18 -8.10 -3.45
C ASP A 384 -30.74 -9.48 -2.94
N SER A 385 -29.49 -9.87 -3.21
CA SER A 385 -28.99 -11.20 -2.90
C SER A 385 -27.52 -11.17 -2.55
N VAL A 386 -27.23 -11.54 -1.30
CA VAL A 386 -25.87 -11.76 -0.83
C VAL A 386 -25.20 -12.98 -1.46
N ARG A 387 -25.89 -13.77 -2.28
CA ARG A 387 -25.35 -14.99 -2.89
C ARG A 387 -24.84 -14.75 -4.30
N THR A 388 -25.47 -13.83 -5.02
CA THR A 388 -25.24 -13.66 -6.45
C THR A 388 -23.83 -13.14 -6.70
N GLY A 389 -23.09 -13.83 -7.57
CA GLY A 389 -21.72 -13.47 -7.95
C GLY A 389 -20.66 -13.69 -6.87
N ALA A 390 -21.01 -14.12 -5.65
CA ALA A 390 -20.12 -14.22 -4.49
C ALA A 390 -19.84 -15.67 -4.06
N CYS A 391 -18.67 -15.90 -3.46
CA CYS A 391 -18.40 -17.16 -2.76
C CYS A 391 -19.10 -17.16 -1.40
N THR A 392 -19.82 -18.25 -1.10
CA THR A 392 -20.62 -18.38 0.13
C THR A 392 -20.37 -19.72 0.81
N ARG A 393 -20.43 -19.73 2.15
CA ARG A 393 -20.31 -20.97 2.95
C ARG A 393 -21.39 -21.99 2.62
N GLU A 394 -22.61 -21.53 2.34
CA GLU A 394 -23.68 -22.43 1.90
C GLU A 394 -23.41 -23.11 0.55
N ALA A 395 -22.63 -22.47 -0.33
CA ALA A 395 -22.17 -23.07 -1.58
C ALA A 395 -20.88 -23.91 -1.41
N GLY A 396 -20.42 -24.13 -0.17
CA GLY A 396 -19.26 -24.96 0.15
C GLY A 396 -17.92 -24.23 0.11
N TYR A 397 -17.91 -22.90 -0.04
CA TYR A 397 -16.69 -22.09 0.03
C TYR A 397 -16.35 -21.76 1.47
N GLU A 398 -15.10 -21.96 1.87
CA GLU A 398 -14.66 -21.71 3.24
C GLU A 398 -13.81 -20.44 3.33
N GLN A 399 -12.59 -20.49 2.80
CA GLN A 399 -11.64 -19.38 2.85
C GLN A 399 -12.01 -18.24 1.91
N GLU A 400 -12.73 -18.54 0.83
CA GLU A 400 -13.17 -17.59 -0.19
C GLU A 400 -14.42 -16.80 0.22
N ALA A 401 -15.16 -17.29 1.22
CA ALA A 401 -16.39 -16.67 1.67
C ALA A 401 -16.10 -15.54 2.67
N ARG A 402 -16.83 -14.42 2.51
CA ARG A 402 -16.75 -13.23 3.40
C ARG A 402 -16.63 -13.62 4.88
N PRO A 403 -15.64 -13.09 5.63
CA PRO A 403 -15.32 -13.60 6.96
C PRO A 403 -16.35 -13.21 8.02
N GLN A 404 -16.51 -14.09 9.01
CA GLN A 404 -17.50 -13.94 10.09
C GLN A 404 -17.19 -12.78 11.06
N CYS A 405 -15.98 -12.23 11.00
CA CYS A 405 -15.56 -11.08 11.81
C CYS A 405 -16.32 -9.78 11.46
N TRP A 406 -17.01 -9.75 10.31
CA TRP A 406 -17.93 -8.67 9.93
C TRP A 406 -19.23 -9.15 9.26
N PHE A 407 -19.24 -10.30 8.59
CA PHE A 407 -20.37 -10.76 7.78
C PHE A 407 -21.14 -11.92 8.43
N ARG A 408 -22.47 -11.81 8.47
CA ARG A 408 -23.38 -12.88 8.88
C ARG A 408 -24.51 -13.04 7.88
N MET A 409 -24.52 -14.15 7.15
CA MET A 409 -25.42 -14.36 6.01
C MET A 409 -26.91 -14.25 6.37
N GLU A 410 -27.33 -14.72 7.55
CA GLU A 410 -28.75 -14.72 7.93
C GLU A 410 -29.35 -13.31 8.08
N ASP A 411 -28.51 -12.30 8.35
CA ASP A 411 -28.92 -10.93 8.68
C ASP A 411 -28.39 -9.90 7.66
N ALA A 412 -28.03 -10.35 6.44
CA ALA A 412 -27.28 -9.54 5.48
C ALA A 412 -28.11 -8.92 4.34
N LEU A 413 -29.44 -9.00 4.40
CA LEU A 413 -30.37 -8.34 3.48
C LEU A 413 -31.27 -7.35 4.22
#